data_AF-A0A8B8CYV0-F1
#
_entry.id   AF-A0A8B8CYV0-F1
#
_cell.length_a   1.000
_cell.length_b   1.000
_cell.length_c   1.000
_cell.angle_alpha   90.00
_cell.angle_beta   90.00
_cell.angle_gamma   90.00
#
_symmetry.space_group_name_H-M   'P 1'
#
loop_
_entity.id
_entity.type
_entity.pdbx_description
1 polymer ?
#
loop_
_entity_poly.entity_id
_entity_poly.type
_entity_poly.pdbx_seq_one_letter_code
_entity_poly.pdbx_strand_id
1 'polypeptide(L)'
;MMPVLTNEDLDSMKGDIKELKALAAPPQAVKNTMEAVALLLGYSPSQAKNWSFLRQLCNRGSFLNKMQEVQCEEIKMASAKRARSLISPYNQDKIESISKATVQMYNWAEGTLAEVDNYLDARKELLKGSSNKSALKYST
;
A
#
# COMPACT_ATOMS: atom_id res chain seq x y z
N MET A 1 13.84 3.26 -0.15
CA MET A 1 13.63 3.57 -1.58
C MET A 1 12.46 2.71 -1.98
N MET A 2 11.32 3.34 -2.33
CA MET A 2 10.13 2.65 -2.79
C MET A 2 10.52 1.61 -3.83
N PRO A 3 9.97 0.38 -3.78
CA PRO A 3 10.13 -0.54 -4.89
C PRO A 3 9.54 0.15 -6.12
N VAL A 4 10.44 0.66 -6.97
CA VAL A 4 10.07 1.27 -8.24
C VAL A 4 9.44 0.15 -9.02
N LEU A 5 8.12 0.21 -9.23
CA LEU A 5 7.43 -0.71 -10.11
C LEU A 5 8.09 -0.61 -11.49
N THR A 6 8.85 -1.63 -11.84
CA THR A 6 9.53 -1.71 -13.13
C THR A 6 8.50 -1.94 -14.22
N ASN A 7 8.89 -1.71 -15.48
CA ASN A 7 8.00 -2.03 -16.60
C ASN A 7 7.59 -3.51 -16.61
N GLU A 8 8.48 -4.40 -16.16
CA GLU A 8 8.22 -5.83 -16.02
C GLU A 8 7.15 -6.10 -14.94
N ASP A 9 7.26 -5.45 -13.78
CA ASP A 9 6.25 -5.55 -12.72
C ASP A 9 4.88 -5.11 -13.23
N LEU A 10 4.81 -3.98 -13.95
CA LEU A 10 3.56 -3.47 -14.51
C LEU A 10 2.94 -4.42 -15.52
N ASP A 11 3.76 -5.03 -16.38
CA ASP A 11 3.27 -5.98 -17.37
C ASP A 11 2.75 -7.27 -16.74
N SER A 12 3.41 -7.79 -15.71
CA SER A 12 2.90 -8.91 -14.91
C SER A 12 1.57 -8.55 -14.23
N MET A 13 1.51 -7.38 -13.60
CA MET A 13 0.31 -6.91 -12.90
C MET A 13 -0.89 -6.69 -13.83
N LYS A 14 -0.68 -6.39 -15.12
CA LYS A 14 -1.77 -6.34 -16.11
C LYS A 14 -2.42 -7.71 -16.30
N GLY A 15 -1.62 -8.78 -16.28
CA GLY A 15 -2.11 -10.16 -16.31
C GLY A 15 -2.89 -10.49 -15.03
N ASP A 16 -2.27 -10.22 -13.88
CA ASP A 16 -2.84 -10.44 -12.56
C ASP A 16 -4.19 -9.73 -12.37
N ILE A 17 -4.30 -8.48 -12.83
CA ILE A 17 -5.53 -7.70 -12.80
C ILE A 17 -6.67 -8.39 -13.57
N LYS A 18 -6.37 -9.09 -14.68
CA LYS A 18 -7.38 -9.86 -15.43
C LYS A 18 -7.89 -11.04 -14.63
N GLU A 19 -7.04 -11.71 -13.86
CA GLU A 19 -7.44 -12.82 -12.98
C GLU A 19 -8.21 -12.32 -11.77
N LEU A 20 -7.70 -11.30 -11.07
CA LEU A 20 -8.33 -10.71 -9.89
C LEU A 20 -9.76 -10.23 -10.18
N LYS A 21 -9.98 -9.59 -11.33
CA LYS A 21 -11.32 -9.13 -11.72
C LYS A 21 -12.24 -10.25 -12.19
N ALA A 22 -11.73 -11.44 -12.50
CA ALA A 22 -12.60 -12.57 -12.85
C ALA A 22 -13.28 -13.17 -11.60
N LEU A 23 -12.75 -12.91 -10.40
CA LEU A 23 -13.28 -13.44 -9.15
C LEU A 23 -14.62 -12.80 -8.77
N ALA A 24 -15.70 -13.58 -8.90
CA ALA A 24 -17.02 -13.20 -8.42
C ALA A 24 -17.06 -13.10 -6.88
N ALA A 25 -16.41 -14.04 -6.20
CA ALA A 25 -16.30 -14.11 -4.75
C ALA A 25 -14.83 -14.42 -4.37
N PRO A 26 -13.97 -13.40 -4.21
CA PRO A 26 -12.56 -13.64 -3.92
C PRO A 26 -12.34 -14.17 -2.49
N PRO A 27 -11.28 -14.97 -2.27
CA PRO A 27 -10.84 -15.37 -0.94
C PRO A 27 -10.56 -14.16 -0.03
N GLN A 28 -10.65 -14.35 1.29
CA GLN A 28 -10.48 -13.25 2.24
C GLN A 28 -9.10 -12.59 2.16
N ALA A 29 -8.05 -13.38 1.94
CA ALA A 29 -6.70 -12.85 1.77
C ALA A 29 -6.60 -11.90 0.57
N VAL A 30 -7.19 -12.28 -0.57
CA VAL A 30 -7.26 -11.43 -1.77
C VAL A 30 -8.04 -10.14 -1.50
N LYS A 31 -9.18 -10.22 -0.79
CA LYS A 31 -9.96 -9.04 -0.41
C LYS A 31 -9.15 -8.09 0.48
N ASN A 32 -8.49 -8.62 1.51
CA ASN A 32 -7.71 -7.84 2.46
C ASN A 32 -6.53 -7.14 1.76
N THR A 33 -5.82 -7.84 0.88
CA THR A 33 -4.74 -7.26 0.08
C THR A 33 -5.26 -6.12 -0.81
N MET A 34 -6.36 -6.35 -1.53
CA MET A 34 -6.92 -5.31 -2.41
C MET A 34 -7.51 -4.12 -1.64
N GLU A 35 -8.11 -4.34 -0.46
CA GLU A 35 -8.55 -3.28 0.45
C GLU A 35 -7.34 -2.45 0.92
N ALA A 36 -6.25 -3.10 1.31
CA ALA A 36 -5.02 -2.42 1.72
C ALA A 36 -4.43 -1.56 0.58
N VAL A 37 -4.33 -2.10 -0.64
CA VAL A 37 -3.88 -1.33 -1.80
C VAL A 37 -4.77 -0.11 -2.03
N ALA A 38 -6.10 -0.26 -2.01
CA ALA A 38 -7.01 0.86 -2.20
C ALA A 38 -6.87 1.94 -1.11
N LEU A 39 -6.65 1.56 0.16
CA LEU A 39 -6.41 2.51 1.24
C LEU A 39 -5.11 3.31 1.03
N LEU A 40 -4.05 2.65 0.56
CA LEU A 40 -2.76 3.28 0.25
C LEU A 40 -2.85 4.22 -0.96
N LEU A 41 -3.72 3.90 -1.93
CA LEU A 41 -4.07 4.79 -3.05
C LEU A 41 -5.00 5.96 -2.66
N GLY A 42 -5.32 6.13 -1.37
CA GLY A 42 -6.10 7.25 -0.87
C GLY A 42 -7.62 7.09 -0.95
N TYR A 43 -8.13 5.90 -1.29
CA TYR A 43 -9.57 5.65 -1.26
C TYR A 43 -10.08 5.55 0.19
N SER A 44 -11.35 5.93 0.40
CA SER A 44 -11.96 5.88 1.72
C SER A 44 -12.15 4.42 2.19
N PRO A 45 -12.21 4.15 3.52
CA PRO A 45 -12.43 2.80 4.03
C PRO A 45 -13.73 2.15 3.54
N SER A 46 -14.80 2.93 3.31
CA SER A 46 -16.07 2.43 2.77
C SER A 46 -15.93 1.96 1.32
N GLN A 47 -15.18 2.69 0.49
CA GLN A 47 -14.86 2.30 -0.87
C GLN A 47 -13.94 1.08 -0.89
N ALA A 48 -12.88 1.11 -0.08
CA ALA A 48 -11.85 0.06 -0.05
C ALA A 48 -12.41 -1.30 0.40
N LYS A 49 -13.42 -1.33 1.29
CA LYS A 49 -14.08 -2.58 1.73
C LYS A 49 -15.05 -3.16 0.69
N ASN A 50 -15.47 -2.38 -0.30
CA ASN A 50 -16.46 -2.80 -1.29
C ASN A 50 -15.80 -3.54 -2.45
N TRP A 51 -16.00 -4.86 -2.55
CA TRP A 51 -15.42 -5.66 -3.63
C TRP A 51 -15.86 -5.20 -5.03
N SER A 52 -17.11 -4.79 -5.21
CA SER A 52 -17.56 -4.27 -6.51
C SER A 52 -16.80 -3.01 -6.91
N PHE A 53 -16.48 -2.14 -5.94
CA PHE A 53 -15.65 -0.97 -6.18
C PHE A 53 -14.21 -1.36 -6.52
N LEU A 54 -13.59 -2.26 -5.75
CA LEU A 54 -12.22 -2.75 -6.01
C LEU A 54 -12.11 -3.40 -7.39
N ARG A 55 -13.08 -4.21 -7.76
CA ARG A 55 -13.15 -4.86 -9.08
C ARG A 55 -13.30 -3.82 -10.20
N GLN A 56 -14.08 -2.77 -9.99
CA GLN A 56 -14.20 -1.67 -10.95
C GLN A 56 -12.91 -0.86 -11.03
N LEU A 57 -12.23 -0.65 -9.91
CA LEU A 57 -10.94 0.03 -9.83
C LEU A 57 -9.89 -0.69 -10.69
N CYS A 58 -9.80 -2.01 -10.61
CA CYS A 58 -8.95 -2.85 -11.46
C CYS A 58 -9.27 -2.73 -12.97
N ASN A 59 -10.49 -2.36 -13.35
CA ASN A 59 -10.86 -2.14 -14.75
C ASN A 59 -10.44 -0.76 -15.29
N ARG A 60 -9.99 0.16 -14.43
CA ARG A 60 -9.55 1.49 -14.85
C ARG A 60 -8.11 1.42 -15.33
N GLY A 61 -7.85 1.94 -16.54
CA GLY A 61 -6.50 1.99 -17.10
C GLY A 61 -5.49 2.78 -16.26
N SER A 62 -5.95 3.63 -15.34
CA SER A 62 -5.12 4.43 -14.45
C SER A 62 -4.77 3.76 -13.12
N PHE A 63 -5.24 2.54 -12.83
CA PHE A 63 -4.98 1.90 -11.53
C PHE A 63 -3.48 1.70 -11.28
N LEU A 64 -2.76 1.14 -12.25
CA LEU A 64 -1.32 0.94 -12.16
C LEU A 64 -0.54 2.27 -12.12
N ASN A 65 -0.96 3.27 -12.91
CA ASN A 65 -0.34 4.59 -12.87
C ASN A 65 -0.43 5.20 -11.47
N LYS A 66 -1.60 5.10 -10.82
CA LYS A 66 -1.76 5.56 -9.43
C LYS A 66 -0.83 4.84 -8.46
N MET A 67 -0.59 3.54 -8.65
CA MET A 67 0.36 2.78 -7.82
C MET A 67 1.80 3.23 -8.01
N GLN A 68 2.18 3.66 -9.22
CA GLN A 68 3.52 4.22 -9.50
C GLN A 68 3.69 5.63 -8.95
N GLU A 69 2.62 6.42 -8.95
CA GLU A 69 2.66 7.84 -8.56
C GLU A 69 2.55 8.07 -7.05
N VAL A 70 2.16 7.06 -6.27
CA VAL A 70 2.00 7.17 -4.82
C VAL A 70 3.24 7.74 -4.16
N GLN A 71 3.06 8.79 -3.37
CA GLN A 71 4.10 9.33 -2.50
C GLN A 71 3.82 8.95 -1.05
N CYS A 72 4.84 8.40 -0.35
CA CYS A 72 4.65 7.90 1.00
C CYS A 72 4.28 9.01 2.00
N GLU A 73 4.69 10.26 1.75
CA GLU A 73 4.38 11.42 2.58
C GLU A 73 2.90 11.83 2.50
N GLU A 74 2.23 11.49 1.40
CA GLU A 74 0.81 11.83 1.17
C GLU A 74 -0.14 10.78 1.76
N ILE A 75 0.38 9.60 2.11
CA ILE A 75 -0.43 8.52 2.71
C ILE A 75 -0.84 8.91 4.12
N LYS A 76 -2.16 8.95 4.35
CA LYS A 76 -2.71 9.18 5.69
C LYS A 76 -2.32 8.07 6.63
N MET A 77 -1.84 8.43 7.82
CA MET A 77 -1.49 7.49 8.90
C MET A 77 -2.59 6.48 9.23
N ALA A 78 -3.84 6.92 9.24
CA ALA A 78 -4.98 6.04 9.50
C ALA A 78 -5.15 4.98 8.40
N SER A 79 -4.94 5.35 7.13
CA SER A 79 -4.97 4.42 6.00
C SER A 79 -3.82 3.42 6.09
N ALA A 80 -2.59 3.88 6.34
CA ALA A 80 -1.42 3.01 6.50
C ALA A 80 -1.60 2.00 7.64
N LYS A 81 -2.06 2.46 8.81
CA LYS A 81 -2.32 1.59 9.97
C LYS A 81 -3.37 0.51 9.66
N ARG A 82 -4.43 0.88 8.95
CA ARG A 82 -5.49 -0.05 8.55
C ARG A 82 -4.99 -1.04 7.50
N ALA A 83 -4.31 -0.56 6.46
CA ALA A 83 -3.70 -1.40 5.43
C ALA A 83 -2.76 -2.45 6.04
N ARG A 84 -1.90 -2.04 6.98
CA ARG A 84 -1.01 -2.95 7.73
C ARG A 84 -1.79 -4.03 8.48
N SER A 85 -2.84 -3.65 9.19
CA SER A 85 -3.67 -4.59 9.97
C SER A 85 -4.38 -5.62 9.07
N LEU A 86 -4.67 -5.27 7.81
CA LEU A 86 -5.32 -6.18 6.87
C LEU A 86 -4.36 -7.23 6.32
N ILE A 87 -3.09 -6.87 6.10
CA ILE A 87 -2.11 -7.75 5.45
C ILE A 87 -1.16 -8.45 6.42
N SER A 88 -1.01 -7.95 7.66
CA SER A 88 -0.16 -8.58 8.69
C SER A 88 -0.46 -10.04 9.05
N PRO A 89 -1.69 -10.58 8.86
CA PRO A 89 -1.93 -12.02 9.07
C PRO A 89 -1.34 -12.92 7.97
N TYR A 90 -0.82 -12.35 6.89
CA TYR A 90 -0.33 -13.08 5.72
C TYR A 90 1.17 -12.86 5.52
N ASN A 91 1.76 -13.72 4.71
CA ASN A 91 3.08 -13.54 4.13
C ASN A 91 2.99 -13.89 2.62
N GLN A 92 4.07 -13.66 1.88
CA GLN A 92 4.11 -13.91 0.45
C GLN A 92 3.70 -15.35 0.10
N ASP A 93 4.30 -16.36 0.74
CA ASP A 93 4.00 -17.78 0.49
C ASP A 93 2.52 -18.11 0.72
N LYS A 94 1.92 -17.54 1.77
CA LYS A 94 0.51 -17.74 2.08
C LYS A 94 -0.38 -17.11 1.00
N ILE A 95 -0.06 -15.90 0.54
CA ILE A 95 -0.79 -15.25 -0.56
C ILE A 95 -0.63 -16.06 -1.85
N GLU A 96 0.58 -16.49 -2.18
CA GLU A 96 0.86 -17.25 -3.40
C GLU A 96 0.10 -18.58 -3.45
N SER A 97 0.02 -19.30 -2.32
CA SER A 97 -0.75 -20.54 -2.19
C SER A 97 -2.26 -20.35 -2.44
N ILE A 98 -2.77 -19.12 -2.31
CA ILE A 98 -4.19 -18.77 -2.51
C ILE A 98 -4.41 -18.19 -3.91
N SER A 99 -3.55 -17.28 -4.35
CA SER A 99 -3.65 -16.59 -5.63
C SER A 99 -2.32 -15.95 -6.01
N LYS A 100 -1.67 -16.51 -7.04
CA LYS A 100 -0.46 -15.94 -7.65
C LYS A 100 -0.68 -14.50 -8.11
N ALA A 101 -1.83 -14.21 -8.73
CA ALA A 101 -2.21 -12.87 -9.17
C ALA A 101 -2.34 -11.83 -8.03
N THR A 102 -2.35 -12.24 -6.77
CA THR A 102 -2.40 -11.31 -5.63
C THR A 102 -1.01 -11.00 -5.06
N VAL A 103 0.01 -11.79 -5.41
CA VAL A 103 1.36 -11.70 -4.82
C VAL A 103 1.98 -10.32 -5.09
N GLN A 104 1.93 -9.85 -6.34
CA GLN A 104 2.54 -8.56 -6.69
C GLN A 104 1.84 -7.38 -6.01
N MET A 105 0.51 -7.46 -5.85
CA MET A 105 -0.27 -6.47 -5.10
C MET A 105 0.09 -6.45 -3.61
N TYR A 106 0.32 -7.64 -3.03
CA TYR A 106 0.77 -7.78 -1.65
C TYR A 106 2.17 -7.20 -1.45
N ASN A 107 3.12 -7.58 -2.31
CA ASN A 107 4.50 -7.11 -2.25
C ASN A 107 4.59 -5.58 -2.39
N TRP A 108 3.80 -5.00 -3.30
CA TRP A 108 3.70 -3.55 -3.42
C TRP A 108 3.18 -2.90 -2.13
N ALA A 109 2.09 -3.43 -1.55
CA ALA A 109 1.51 -2.87 -0.32
C ALA A 109 2.48 -2.91 0.87
N GLU A 110 3.19 -4.03 1.06
CA GLU A 110 4.24 -4.19 2.07
C GLU A 110 5.37 -3.17 1.85
N GLY A 111 5.88 -3.08 0.61
CA GLY A 111 6.95 -2.13 0.26
C GLY A 111 6.55 -0.68 0.50
N THR A 112 5.34 -0.28 0.11
CA THR A 112 4.80 1.06 0.38
C THR A 112 4.69 1.33 1.87
N LEU A 113 4.23 0.37 2.67
CA LEU A 113 4.13 0.53 4.13
C LEU A 113 5.48 0.66 4.82
N ALA A 114 6.50 -0.06 4.34
CA ALA A 114 7.86 0.05 4.85
C ALA A 114 8.46 1.45 4.58
N GLU A 115 8.20 2.02 3.40
CA GLU A 115 8.62 3.38 3.09
C GLU A 115 7.90 4.44 3.94
N VAL A 116 6.60 4.24 4.20
CA VAL A 116 5.86 5.09 5.14
C VAL A 116 6.51 5.06 6.52
N ASP A 117 6.92 3.89 7.02
CA ASP A 117 7.64 3.79 8.30
C ASP A 117 8.98 4.54 8.26
N ASN A 118 9.79 4.30 7.22
CA ASN A 118 11.08 4.97 7.02
C ASN A 118 10.93 6.50 7.01
N TYR A 119 9.94 7.02 6.30
CA TYR A 119 9.65 8.46 6.25
C TYR A 119 9.28 9.01 7.62
N LEU A 120 8.42 8.32 8.38
CA LEU A 120 8.00 8.76 9.70
C LEU A 120 9.14 8.76 10.70
N ASP A 121 10.01 7.77 10.64
CA ASP A 121 11.17 7.69 11.53
C ASP A 121 12.19 8.79 11.21
N ALA A 122 12.50 9.02 9.93
CA ALA A 122 13.32 10.15 9.50
C ALA A 122 12.73 11.49 9.98
N ARG A 123 11.41 11.67 9.84
CA ARG A 123 10.71 12.88 10.29
C ARG A 123 10.77 13.07 11.80
N LYS A 124 10.64 12.01 12.60
CA LYS A 124 10.77 12.07 14.06
C LYS A 124 12.17 12.52 14.48
N GLU A 125 13.22 12.01 13.83
CA GLU A 125 14.60 12.39 14.14
C GLU A 125 14.89 13.87 13.85
N LEU A 126 14.37 14.40 12.73
CA LEU A 126 14.49 15.83 12.41
C LEU A 126 13.80 16.74 13.44
N LEU A 127 12.65 16.31 13.98
CA LEU A 127 11.91 17.04 15.01
C LEU A 127 12.64 17.02 16.37
N LYS A 128 13.25 15.89 16.74
CA LYS A 128 14.09 15.79 17.95
C LYS A 128 15.31 16.72 17.86
N GLY A 129 16.01 16.70 16.72
CA GLY A 129 17.18 17.56 16.50
C GLY A 129 16.86 19.06 16.54
N SER A 130 15.64 19.46 16.12
CA SER A 130 15.18 20.84 16.17
C SER A 130 14.85 21.30 17.61
N SER A 131 14.29 20.42 18.43
CA SER A 131 13.95 20.71 19.84
C SER A 131 15.18 20.86 20.73
N ASN A 132 16.26 20.11 20.44
CA ASN A 132 17.53 20.26 21.17
C ASN A 132 18.26 21.58 20.86
N LYS A 133 18.11 22.13 19.64
CA LYS A 133 18.73 23.42 19.27
C LYS A 133 18.04 24.63 19.89
N SER A 134 16.74 24.58 20.14
CA SER A 134 16.00 25.65 20.84
C SER A 134 16.29 25.66 22.34
N ALA A 135 16.49 24.51 22.98
CA ALA A 135 16.86 24.44 24.40
C ALA A 135 18.22 25.09 24.73
N LEU A 136 19.17 25.08 23.78
CA LEU A 136 20.49 25.71 23.95
C LEU A 136 20.48 27.25 23.81
N LYS A 137 19.40 27.85 23.27
CA LYS A 137 19.32 29.31 23.07
C LYS A 137 18.80 30.09 24.29
N TYR A 138 18.35 29.40 25.34
CA TYR A 138 17.82 30.02 26.56
C TYR A 138 18.68 29.75 27.80
N SER A 139 19.91 29.25 27.61
CA SER A 139 20.87 28.98 28.69
C SER A 139 22.07 29.93 28.59
N THR A 140 21.81 31.23 28.65
CA THR A 140 22.79 32.30 28.97
C THR A 140 22.04 33.42 29.67
#